data_AF-A0A914WB83-F1
#
_entry.id   AF-A0A914WB83-F1
#
_cell.length_a   1.000
_cell.length_b   1.000
_cell.length_c   1.000
_cell.angle_alpha   90.00
_cell.angle_beta   90.00
_cell.angle_gamma   90.00
#
_symmetry.space_group_name_H-M   'P 1'
#
loop_
_entity.id
_entity.type
_entity.pdbx_description
1 polymer ?
#
loop_
_entity_poly.entity_id
_entity_poly.type
_entity_poly.pdbx_seq_one_letter_code
_entity_poly.pdbx_strand_id
1 'polypeptide(L)'
;MRNLVGIIAVIVITINAANAVDYFGVKLGTLRNTTFGLTGDVWLVNGTAVQITNLNLNPAREKLDLSFYFSTAEEVAKGEQIYQILNSPNGQYAKPIGVSLDGGFQNARLVVTIPNNYKKWAFFGVVAEDKW
;
A
#
# COMPACT_ATOMS: atom_id res chain seq x y z
N MET A 1 -30.29 18.38 47.20
CA MET A 1 -28.92 17.85 47.14
C MET A 1 -28.80 16.99 45.89
N ARG A 2 -28.07 17.45 44.87
CA ARG A 2 -27.89 16.75 43.58
C ARG A 2 -26.56 16.00 43.64
N ASN A 3 -26.59 14.68 43.47
CA ASN A 3 -25.39 13.87 43.35
C ASN A 3 -24.81 14.04 41.93
N LEU A 4 -23.57 14.53 41.86
CA LEU A 4 -22.76 14.54 40.64
C LEU A 4 -22.14 13.16 40.47
N VAL A 5 -22.58 12.42 39.46
CA VAL A 5 -21.89 11.20 39.00
C VAL A 5 -20.94 11.64 37.89
N GLY A 6 -19.65 11.66 38.20
CA GLY A 6 -18.59 11.89 37.21
C GLY A 6 -18.42 10.66 36.33
N ILE A 7 -18.60 10.83 35.02
CA ILE A 7 -18.32 9.79 34.04
C ILE A 7 -16.84 9.91 33.66
N ILE A 8 -16.03 8.94 34.07
CA ILE A 8 -14.65 8.79 33.59
C ILE A 8 -14.73 8.10 32.21
N ALA A 9 -14.50 8.87 31.14
CA ALA A 9 -14.37 8.32 29.80
C ALA A 9 -12.96 7.71 29.65
N VAL A 10 -12.87 6.38 29.72
CA VAL A 10 -11.63 5.64 29.41
C VAL A 10 -11.56 5.48 27.89
N ILE A 11 -10.66 6.23 27.24
CA ILE A 11 -10.35 6.04 25.82
C ILE A 11 -9.43 4.82 25.74
N VAL A 12 -10.01 3.67 25.39
CA VAL A 12 -9.25 2.46 25.08
C VAL A 12 -8.75 2.57 23.64
N ILE A 13 -7.50 3.00 23.46
CA ILE A 13 -6.81 2.92 22.17
C ILE A 13 -6.39 1.47 21.99
N THR A 14 -7.21 0.67 21.30
CA THR A 14 -6.79 -0.66 20.83
C THR A 14 -5.75 -0.48 19.75
N ILE A 15 -4.48 -0.54 20.12
CA ILE A 15 -3.38 -0.72 19.18
C ILE A 15 -3.51 -2.15 18.66
N ASN A 16 -4.24 -2.32 17.56
CA ASN A 16 -4.25 -3.59 16.84
C ASN A 16 -2.84 -3.83 16.31
N ALA A 17 -2.03 -4.53 17.09
CA ALA A 17 -0.81 -5.16 16.61
C ALA A 17 -1.23 -6.26 15.63
N ALA A 18 -1.38 -5.87 14.36
CA ALA A 18 -1.55 -6.80 13.26
C ALA A 18 -0.26 -7.61 13.15
N ASN A 19 -0.25 -8.78 13.77
CA ASN A 19 0.76 -9.80 13.54
C ASN A 19 0.71 -10.15 12.05
N ALA A 20 1.75 -9.78 11.30
CA ALA A 20 1.85 -10.12 9.90
C ALA A 20 1.94 -11.65 9.76
N VAL A 21 0.82 -12.26 9.42
CA VAL A 21 0.74 -13.64 8.96
C VAL A 21 1.52 -13.73 7.65
N ASP A 22 2.34 -14.75 7.48
CA ASP A 22 3.00 -15.04 6.20
C ASP A 22 1.95 -15.12 5.08
N TYR A 23 1.97 -14.14 4.17
CA TYR A 23 0.98 -14.02 3.11
C TYR A 23 1.31 -14.98 1.96
N PHE A 24 0.51 -16.05 1.80
CA PHE A 24 0.52 -16.88 0.60
C PHE A 24 -0.16 -16.14 -0.56
N GLY A 25 0.63 -15.42 -1.36
CA GLY A 25 0.14 -14.68 -2.52
C GLY A 25 0.39 -15.41 -3.85
N VAL A 26 -0.43 -15.12 -4.86
CA VAL A 26 -0.18 -15.56 -6.25
C VAL A 26 0.64 -14.49 -6.96
N LYS A 27 1.76 -14.86 -7.57
CA LYS A 27 2.56 -13.91 -8.37
C LYS A 27 1.78 -13.49 -9.60
N LEU A 28 1.54 -12.19 -9.74
CA LEU A 28 0.87 -11.60 -10.90
C LEU A 28 1.87 -11.18 -11.98
N GLY A 29 3.08 -10.77 -11.59
CA GLY A 29 4.08 -10.31 -12.55
C GLY A 29 5.19 -9.50 -11.90
N THR A 30 5.82 -8.64 -12.69
CA THR A 30 6.89 -7.74 -12.24
C THR A 30 6.66 -6.32 -12.77
N LEU A 31 6.96 -5.33 -11.94
CA LEU A 31 7.07 -3.93 -12.35
C LEU A 31 8.47 -3.71 -12.91
N ARG A 32 8.55 -3.03 -14.05
CA ARG A 32 9.82 -2.57 -14.61
C ARG A 32 9.63 -1.29 -15.39
N ASN A 33 10.26 -0.21 -14.94
CA ASN A 33 10.35 1.04 -15.68
C ASN A 33 11.76 1.62 -15.50
N THR A 34 12.53 1.65 -16.59
CA THR A 34 13.92 2.11 -16.60
C THR A 34 14.04 3.61 -16.38
N THR A 35 13.07 4.40 -16.85
CA THR A 35 13.03 5.85 -16.63
C THR A 35 13.00 6.15 -15.14
N PHE A 36 12.09 5.55 -14.37
CA PHE A 36 11.99 5.83 -12.94
C PHE A 36 12.94 4.98 -12.08
N GLY A 37 13.68 4.04 -12.68
CA GLY A 37 14.42 3.03 -11.92
C GLY A 37 13.50 2.19 -11.04
N LEU A 38 12.25 1.97 -11.49
CA LEU A 38 11.22 1.23 -10.79
C LEU A 38 11.35 -0.26 -11.11
N THR A 39 11.54 -1.08 -10.09
CA THR A 39 11.46 -2.54 -10.18
C THR A 39 10.72 -3.13 -8.99
N GLY A 40 10.06 -4.27 -9.15
CA GLY A 40 9.45 -5.00 -8.04
C GLY A 40 8.66 -6.21 -8.51
N ASP A 41 8.46 -7.19 -7.63
CA ASP A 41 7.59 -8.35 -7.90
C ASP A 41 6.19 -8.07 -7.35
N VAL A 42 5.17 -8.38 -8.15
CA VAL A 42 3.77 -8.10 -7.83
C VAL A 42 3.04 -9.39 -7.46
N TRP A 43 2.33 -9.38 -6.34
CA TRP A 43 1.63 -10.52 -5.78
C TRP A 43 0.20 -10.14 -5.41
N LEU A 44 -0.78 -10.96 -5.76
CA LEU A 44 -2.13 -10.85 -5.23
C LEU A 44 -2.16 -11.48 -3.83
N VAL A 45 -2.62 -10.74 -2.83
CA VAL A 45 -2.72 -11.20 -1.45
C VAL A 45 -4.14 -11.02 -0.91
N ASN A 46 -4.71 -12.12 -0.42
CA ASN A 46 -6.03 -12.18 0.21
C ASN A 46 -7.20 -11.60 -0.62
N GLY A 47 -7.03 -11.42 -1.93
CA GLY A 47 -8.05 -10.87 -2.85
C GLY A 47 -8.43 -9.39 -2.62
N THR A 48 -7.89 -8.74 -1.61
CA THR A 48 -8.21 -7.34 -1.28
C THR A 48 -7.03 -6.40 -1.47
N ALA A 49 -5.83 -6.95 -1.66
CA ALA A 49 -4.62 -6.17 -1.77
C ALA A 49 -3.66 -6.77 -2.80
N VAL A 50 -2.80 -5.89 -3.34
CA VAL A 50 -1.62 -6.27 -4.09
C VAL A 50 -0.40 -5.98 -3.22
N GLN A 51 0.48 -6.95 -3.06
CA GLN A 51 1.77 -6.78 -2.41
C GLN A 51 2.85 -6.62 -3.47
N ILE A 52 3.75 -5.67 -3.25
CA ILE A 52 4.92 -5.45 -4.09
C ILE A 52 6.16 -5.72 -3.24
N THR A 53 6.97 -6.68 -3.63
CA THR A 53 8.22 -7.03 -2.94
C THR A 53 9.43 -6.65 -3.79
N ASN A 54 10.60 -6.55 -3.14
CA ASN A 54 11.85 -6.18 -3.81
C ASN A 54 11.72 -4.83 -4.56
N LEU A 55 10.90 -3.92 -4.01
CA LEU A 55 10.62 -2.65 -4.67
C LEU A 55 11.87 -1.78 -4.63
N ASN A 56 12.33 -1.37 -5.80
CA ASN A 56 13.31 -0.30 -5.94
C ASN A 56 12.68 0.83 -6.74
N LEU A 57 12.95 2.06 -6.32
CA LEU A 57 12.56 3.29 -7.00
C LEU A 57 13.69 4.30 -6.79
N ASN A 58 14.19 4.89 -7.88
CA ASN A 58 15.39 5.70 -7.81
C ASN A 58 15.17 6.96 -6.94
N PRO A 59 15.90 7.13 -5.82
CA PRO A 59 15.74 8.28 -4.92
C PRO A 59 16.21 9.60 -5.52
N ALA A 60 17.04 9.58 -6.57
CA ALA A 60 17.55 10.78 -7.22
C ALA A 60 16.56 11.43 -8.20
N ARG A 61 15.38 10.83 -8.39
CA ARG A 61 14.29 11.42 -9.18
C ARG A 61 13.41 12.24 -8.24
N GLU A 62 13.61 13.55 -8.20
CA GLU A 62 12.77 14.46 -7.40
C GLU A 62 11.30 14.40 -7.85
N LYS A 63 10.38 14.32 -6.88
CA LYS A 63 8.92 14.36 -7.05
C LYS A 63 8.37 13.47 -8.17
N LEU A 64 8.40 12.17 -7.94
CA LEU A 64 7.64 11.23 -8.75
C LEU A 64 6.31 10.96 -8.05
N ASP A 65 5.24 11.70 -8.39
CA ASP A 65 3.87 11.34 -7.98
C ASP A 65 3.45 10.08 -8.75
N LEU A 66 3.98 8.91 -8.35
CA LEU A 66 3.62 7.62 -8.91
C LEU A 66 2.43 7.04 -8.17
N SER A 67 1.40 6.70 -8.91
CA SER A 67 0.17 6.14 -8.37
C SER A 67 -0.10 4.76 -8.93
N PHE A 68 -0.67 3.90 -8.09
CA PHE A 68 -1.11 2.58 -8.50
C PHE A 68 -2.54 2.66 -9.02
N TYR A 69 -2.77 2.04 -10.18
CA TYR A 69 -4.07 2.01 -10.82
C TYR A 69 -4.52 0.60 -11.11
N PHE A 70 -5.83 0.42 -11.04
CA PHE A 70 -6.56 -0.78 -11.41
C PHE A 70 -7.51 -0.42 -12.54
N SER A 71 -7.60 -1.26 -13.57
CA SER A 71 -8.49 -0.96 -14.69
C SER A 71 -9.13 -2.18 -15.33
N THR A 72 -10.22 -1.88 -16.03
CA THR A 72 -10.88 -2.70 -17.04
C THR A 72 -10.81 -1.94 -18.37
N ALA A 73 -11.54 -2.38 -19.40
CA ALA A 73 -11.64 -1.59 -20.64
C ALA A 73 -12.50 -0.33 -20.46
N GLU A 74 -13.41 -0.34 -19.49
CA GLU A 74 -14.44 0.70 -19.29
C GLU A 74 -14.15 1.62 -18.10
N GLU A 75 -13.37 1.15 -17.12
CA GLU A 75 -13.18 1.84 -15.84
C GLU A 75 -11.72 1.81 -15.39
N VAL A 76 -11.29 2.92 -14.79
CA VAL A 76 -9.99 3.08 -14.14
C VAL A 76 -10.23 3.60 -12.72
N ALA A 77 -9.55 3.00 -11.74
CA ALA A 77 -9.58 3.43 -10.35
C ALA A 77 -8.17 3.47 -9.77
N LYS A 78 -7.91 4.48 -8.94
CA LYS A 78 -6.66 4.59 -8.17
C LYS A 78 -6.71 3.64 -6.96
N GLY A 79 -5.56 3.11 -6.57
CA GLY A 79 -5.42 2.34 -5.34
C GLY A 79 -5.79 3.18 -4.12
N GLU A 80 -6.52 2.61 -3.18
CA GLU A 80 -7.16 3.38 -2.10
C GLU A 80 -6.16 3.84 -1.03
N GLN A 81 -5.17 3.00 -0.72
CA GLN A 81 -4.16 3.27 0.30
C GLN A 81 -2.93 2.40 0.06
N ILE A 82 -1.76 2.99 0.26
CA ILE A 82 -0.46 2.33 0.21
C ILE A 82 0.08 2.22 1.63
N TYR A 83 0.57 1.02 1.96
CA TYR A 83 1.26 0.72 3.21
C TYR A 83 2.67 0.24 2.90
N GLN A 84 3.64 0.70 3.68
CA GLN A 84 4.97 0.11 3.73
C GLN A 84 5.03 -0.92 4.85
N ILE A 85 5.51 -2.12 4.53
CA ILE A 85 5.76 -3.15 5.53
C ILE A 85 7.15 -2.93 6.12
N LEU A 86 7.19 -2.76 7.43
CA LEU A 86 8.40 -2.48 8.19
C LEU A 86 8.62 -3.59 9.21
N ASN A 87 9.90 -3.89 9.47
CA ASN A 87 10.29 -4.82 10.53
C ASN A 87 10.53 -4.05 11.83
N SER A 88 10.07 -4.60 12.95
CA SER A 88 10.42 -4.18 14.30
C SER A 88 10.93 -5.39 15.09
N PRO A 89 11.57 -5.19 16.26
CA PRO A 89 11.93 -6.30 17.15
C PRO A 89 10.72 -7.18 17.53
N ASN A 90 9.51 -6.62 17.52
CA ASN A 90 8.27 -7.31 17.87
C ASN A 90 7.54 -7.90 16.65
N GLY A 91 8.19 -7.94 15.48
CA GLY A 91 7.62 -8.46 14.24
C GLY A 91 7.32 -7.37 13.21
N GLN A 92 6.64 -7.77 12.15
CA GLN A 92 6.30 -6.92 11.01
C GLN A 92 5.02 -6.11 11.27
N TYR A 93 5.01 -4.87 10.80
CA TYR A 93 3.83 -4.00 10.83
C TYR A 93 3.69 -3.21 9.54
N ALA A 94 2.46 -2.79 9.24
CA ALA A 94 2.13 -1.98 8.07
C ALA A 94 1.98 -0.51 8.47
N LYS A 95 2.79 0.38 7.89
CA LYS A 95 2.72 1.83 8.08
C LYS A 95 2.05 2.47 6.85
N PRO A 96 0.95 3.25 7.00
CA PRO A 96 0.37 3.97 5.87
C PRO A 96 1.35 5.05 5.38
N ILE A 97 1.54 5.13 4.06
CA ILE A 97 2.45 6.11 3.43
C ILE A 97 1.75 7.05 2.43
N GLY A 98 0.47 6.85 2.15
CA GLY A 98 -0.33 7.72 1.28
C GLY A 98 -1.05 6.96 0.17
N VAL A 99 -1.42 7.68 -0.89
CA VAL A 99 -2.11 7.14 -2.09
C VAL A 99 -1.26 7.25 -3.37
N SER A 100 -0.12 7.91 -3.28
CA SER A 100 0.96 7.93 -4.26
C SER A 100 2.27 7.63 -3.54
N LEU A 101 3.27 7.20 -4.31
CA LEU A 101 4.64 7.10 -3.84
C LEU A 101 5.26 8.49 -3.86
N ASP A 102 5.91 8.87 -2.77
CA ASP A 102 6.77 10.04 -2.71
C ASP A 102 8.16 9.59 -2.24
N GLY A 103 9.19 10.06 -2.93
CA GLY A 103 10.58 9.67 -2.69
C GLY A 103 10.99 8.30 -3.26
N GLY A 104 12.23 7.92 -2.94
CA GLY A 104 12.83 6.66 -3.39
C GLY A 104 12.63 5.51 -2.43
N PHE A 105 12.70 4.30 -2.98
CA PHE A 105 12.59 3.05 -2.22
C PHE A 105 13.76 2.14 -2.57
N GLN A 106 14.31 1.44 -1.58
CA GLN A 106 15.34 0.44 -1.78
C GLN A 106 14.92 -0.86 -1.12
N ASN A 107 14.79 -1.91 -1.93
CA ASN A 107 14.34 -3.25 -1.52
C ASN A 107 13.13 -3.24 -0.57
N ALA A 108 12.17 -2.34 -0.82
CA ALA A 108 11.02 -2.15 0.05
C ALA A 108 9.94 -3.20 -0.21
N ARG A 109 9.06 -3.37 0.78
CA ARG A 109 7.82 -4.14 0.64
C ARG A 109 6.64 -3.21 0.83
N LEU A 110 5.79 -3.12 -0.18
CA LEU A 110 4.57 -2.32 -0.13
C LEU A 110 3.33 -3.20 -0.25
N VAL A 111 2.22 -2.71 0.29
CA VAL A 111 0.88 -3.26 0.12
C VAL A 111 -0.02 -2.14 -0.39
N VAL A 112 -0.75 -2.41 -1.47
CA VAL A 112 -1.70 -1.48 -2.09
C VAL A 112 -3.08 -2.08 -2.00
N THR A 113 -4.01 -1.33 -1.41
CA THR A 113 -5.40 -1.77 -1.28
C THR A 113 -6.12 -1.68 -2.63
N ILE A 114 -6.81 -2.76 -3.01
CA ILE A 114 -7.54 -2.84 -4.27
C ILE A 114 -8.93 -2.22 -4.08
N PRO A 115 -9.31 -1.21 -4.88
CA PRO A 115 -10.64 -0.60 -4.80
C PRO A 115 -11.70 -1.65 -5.14
N ASN A 116 -12.72 -1.80 -4.30
CA ASN A 116 -13.81 -2.75 -4.55
C ASN A 116 -13.36 -4.20 -4.84
N ASN A 117 -12.28 -4.68 -4.21
CA ASN A 117 -11.69 -6.03 -4.33
C ASN A 117 -11.12 -6.40 -5.73
N TYR A 118 -10.38 -7.52 -5.80
CA TYR A 118 -9.66 -7.91 -7.02
C TYR A 118 -10.53 -8.40 -8.18
N LYS A 119 -11.74 -8.91 -7.93
CA LYS A 119 -12.50 -9.70 -8.92
C LYS A 119 -12.95 -8.89 -10.12
N LYS A 120 -13.07 -7.57 -9.97
CA LYS A 120 -13.53 -6.65 -11.00
C LYS A 120 -12.42 -6.26 -11.98
N TRP A 121 -11.17 -6.25 -11.53
CA TRP A 121 -10.08 -5.62 -12.29
C TRP A 121 -9.39 -6.61 -13.21
N ALA A 122 -9.13 -6.18 -14.45
CA ALA A 122 -8.39 -6.95 -15.43
C ALA A 122 -6.90 -6.57 -15.45
N PHE A 123 -6.59 -5.32 -15.12
CA PHE A 123 -5.24 -4.77 -15.21
C PHE A 123 -4.84 -4.06 -13.91
N PHE A 124 -3.53 -4.03 -13.67
CA PHE A 124 -2.88 -3.30 -12.60
C PHE A 124 -1.61 -2.65 -13.15
N GLY A 125 -1.35 -1.40 -12.76
CA GLY A 125 -0.20 -0.66 -13.25
C GLY A 125 0.23 0.49 -12.33
N VAL A 126 1.37 1.08 -12.68
CA VAL A 126 1.91 2.28 -12.03
C VAL A 126 1.95 3.39 -13.07
N VAL A 127 1.39 4.54 -12.73
CA VAL A 127 1.30 5.71 -13.62
C VAL A 127 1.99 6.87 -12.95
N ALA A 128 2.82 7.60 -13.70
CA ALA A 128 3.30 8.90 -13.29
C ALA A 128 2.20 9.94 -13.56
N GLU A 129 1.72 10.58 -12.50
CA GLU A 129 0.80 11.70 -12.65
C GLU A 129 1.62 12.94 -13.02
N ASP A 130 1.66 13.29 -14.30
CA ASP A 130 2.18 14.59 -14.72
C ASP A 130 1.26 15.67 -14.16
N LYS A 131 1.82 16.61 -13.39
CA LYS A 131 1.15 17.86 -13.05
C LYS A 131 1.11 18.71 -14.32
N TRP A 132 0.03 18.55 -15.07
CA TRP A 132 -0.35 19.44 -16.17
C TRP A 132 -0.72 20.83 -15.63
#